data_AF-A0A1G5ZB98-F1
#
_entry.id   AF-A0A1G5ZB98-F1
#
_cell.length_a   1.000
_cell.length_b   1.000
_cell.length_c   1.000
_cell.angle_alpha   90.00
_cell.angle_beta   90.00
_cell.angle_gamma   90.00
#
_symmetry.space_group_name_H-M   'P 1'
#
loop_
_entity.id
_entity.type
_entity.pdbx_description
1 polymer ?
#
loop_
_entity_poly.entity_id
_entity_poly.type
_entity_poly.pdbx_seq_one_letter_code
_entity_poly.pdbx_strand_id
1 'polypeptide(L)'
;MSALIYHLTEDSDGAWMIVFEPETLHLYIEFVRPGRTTNPARWMTIDDFLARRPRNPAHGRAIDSLVALLRRALGRESQVRLDHLQNLERRPK
;
A
#
# COMPACT_ATOMS: atom_id res chain seq x y z
N MET A 1 -18.39 -5.84 3.35
CA MET A 1 -16.93 -5.60 3.26
C MET A 1 -16.63 -4.79 2.00
N SER A 2 -16.26 -3.52 2.17
CA SER A 2 -15.77 -2.66 1.09
C SER A 2 -14.26 -2.54 1.24
N ALA A 3 -13.51 -3.44 0.60
CA ALA A 3 -12.06 -3.34 0.61
C ALA A 3 -11.62 -2.11 -0.19
N LEU A 4 -10.64 -1.38 0.34
CA LEU A 4 -10.04 -0.24 -0.36
C LEU A 4 -8.90 -0.74 -1.23
N ILE A 5 -8.87 -0.30 -2.48
CA ILE A 5 -7.92 -0.79 -3.47
C ILE A 5 -7.03 0.37 -3.91
N TYR A 6 -5.73 0.17 -3.84
CA TYR A 6 -4.75 1.12 -4.34
C TYR A 6 -3.83 0.46 -5.36
N HIS A 7 -3.50 1.21 -6.39
CA HIS A 7 -2.65 0.77 -7.46
C HIS A 7 -1.17 0.94 -7.11
N LEU A 8 -0.36 -0.11 -7.27
CA LEU A 8 1.08 -0.04 -7.07
C LEU A 8 1.83 0.21 -8.38
N THR A 9 1.53 -0.58 -9.42
CA THR A 9 2.12 -0.45 -10.76
C THR A 9 1.36 -1.30 -11.78
N GLU A 10 1.44 -0.94 -13.05
CA GLU A 10 0.81 -1.64 -14.18
C GLU A 10 1.78 -1.79 -15.34
N ASP A 11 1.62 -2.87 -16.09
CA ASP A 11 2.22 -3.09 -17.41
C ASP A 11 1.25 -3.85 -18.33
N SER A 12 1.75 -4.34 -19.47
CA SER A 12 0.95 -5.12 -20.43
C SER A 12 0.41 -6.44 -19.87
N ASP A 13 1.04 -7.00 -18.83
CA ASP A 13 0.65 -8.27 -18.24
C ASP A 13 -0.42 -8.11 -17.16
N GLY A 14 -0.56 -6.90 -16.61
CA GLY A 14 -1.59 -6.54 -15.64
C GLY A 14 -1.13 -5.51 -14.60
N ALA A 15 -1.92 -5.40 -13.53
CA ALA A 15 -1.75 -4.43 -12.47
C ALA A 15 -1.48 -5.10 -11.12
N TRP A 16 -0.46 -4.61 -10.40
CA TRP A 16 -0.25 -4.91 -8.99
C TRP A 16 -1.03 -3.92 -8.12
N MET A 17 -1.79 -4.47 -7.18
CA MET A 17 -2.73 -3.74 -6.35
C MET A 17 -2.46 -4.09 -4.88
N ILE A 18 -2.63 -3.11 -3.99
CA ILE A 18 -2.80 -3.35 -2.56
C ILE A 18 -4.28 -3.29 -2.23
N VAL A 19 -4.73 -4.24 -1.44
CA VAL A 19 -6.11 -4.34 -0.97
C VAL A 19 -6.11 -4.20 0.55
N PHE A 20 -6.79 -3.19 1.04
CA PHE A 20 -6.91 -2.90 2.47
C PHE A 20 -8.31 -3.25 2.96
N GLU A 21 -8.38 -4.13 3.96
CA GLU A 21 -9.61 -4.50 4.65
C GLU A 21 -9.68 -3.72 5.98
N PRO A 22 -10.47 -2.64 6.06
CA PRO A 22 -10.46 -1.74 7.21
C PRO A 22 -11.06 -2.37 8.48
N GLU A 23 -12.00 -3.29 8.33
CA GLU A 23 -12.67 -3.95 9.46
C GLU A 23 -11.71 -4.84 10.26
N THR A 24 -10.75 -5.47 9.58
CA THR A 24 -9.76 -6.38 10.20
C THR A 24 -8.34 -5.80 10.21
N LEU A 25 -8.17 -4.59 9.68
CA LEU A 25 -6.86 -3.94 9.48
C LEU A 25 -5.85 -4.82 8.72
N HIS A 26 -6.31 -5.61 7.76
CA HIS A 26 -5.44 -6.46 6.95
C HIS A 26 -5.08 -5.80 5.62
N LEU A 27 -3.84 -6.01 5.19
CA LEU A 27 -3.34 -5.60 3.89
C LEU A 27 -2.95 -6.83 3.08
N TYR A 28 -3.47 -6.87 1.86
CA TYR A 28 -3.17 -7.89 0.88
C TYR A 28 -2.61 -7.26 -0.38
N ILE A 29 -1.94 -8.09 -1.17
CA ILE A 29 -1.47 -7.76 -2.51
C ILE A 29 -2.23 -8.64 -3.51
N GLU A 30 -2.60 -8.07 -4.64
CA GLU A 30 -3.22 -8.80 -5.74
C GLU A 30 -2.56 -8.41 -7.07
N PHE A 31 -2.39 -9.38 -7.97
CA PHE A 31 -2.08 -9.11 -9.37
C PHE A 31 -3.31 -9.37 -10.24
N VAL A 32 -3.81 -8.31 -10.89
CA VAL A 32 -5.00 -8.35 -11.73
C VAL A 32 -4.58 -8.34 -13.19
N ARG A 33 -4.92 -9.40 -13.92
CA ARG A 33 -4.67 -9.48 -15.36
C ARG A 33 -5.63 -8.57 -16.14
N PRO A 34 -5.26 -8.12 -17.36
CA PRO A 34 -6.14 -7.34 -18.23
C PRO A 34 -7.50 -8.00 -18.42
N GLY A 35 -8.56 -7.21 -18.30
CA GLY A 35 -9.95 -7.69 -18.44
C GLY A 35 -10.45 -8.56 -17.29
N ARG A 36 -9.69 -8.69 -16.19
CA ARG A 36 -10.14 -9.36 -14.96
C ARG A 36 -10.44 -8.33 -13.87
N THR A 37 -11.32 -8.71 -12.95
CA THR A 37 -11.60 -7.97 -11.72
C THR A 37 -10.82 -8.58 -10.56
N THR A 38 -10.75 -7.83 -9.48
CA THR A 38 -10.27 -8.26 -8.16
C THR A 38 -10.97 -9.55 -7.70
N ASN A 39 -10.22 -10.42 -7.03
CA ASN A 39 -10.71 -11.68 -6.49
C ASN A 39 -10.03 -12.00 -5.15
N PRO A 40 -10.78 -12.01 -4.03
CA PRO A 40 -10.26 -12.33 -2.70
C PRO A 40 -9.49 -13.65 -2.60
N ALA A 41 -9.87 -14.66 -3.39
CA ALA A 41 -9.18 -15.95 -3.41
C ALA A 41 -7.74 -15.88 -3.96
N ARG A 42 -7.33 -14.74 -4.54
CA ARG A 42 -5.99 -14.50 -5.11
C ARG A 42 -5.14 -13.55 -4.29
N TRP A 43 -5.68 -13.03 -3.20
CA TRP A 43 -4.97 -12.14 -2.31
C TRP A 43 -3.80 -12.88 -1.66
N MET A 44 -2.65 -12.22 -1.63
CA MET A 44 -1.47 -12.68 -0.92
C MET A 44 -1.14 -11.70 0.20
N THR A 45 -0.59 -12.19 1.30
CA THR A 45 -0.10 -11.31 2.36
C THR A 45 1.07 -10.47 1.85
N ILE A 46 1.36 -9.36 2.52
CA ILE A 46 2.57 -8.58 2.26
C ILE A 46 3.82 -9.45 2.43
N ASP A 47 3.85 -10.29 3.46
CA ASP A 47 5.00 -11.17 3.73
C ASP A 47 5.20 -12.19 2.60
N ASP A 48 4.12 -12.83 2.12
CA ASP A 48 4.18 -13.75 0.98
C ASP A 48 4.63 -13.05 -0.32
N PHE A 49 4.24 -11.79 -0.50
CA PHE A 49 4.64 -10.99 -1.64
C PHE A 49 6.14 -10.67 -1.58
N LEU A 50 6.63 -10.20 -0.42
CA LEU A 50 8.04 -9.81 -0.21
C LEU A 50 8.99 -11.01 -0.15
N ALA A 51 8.52 -12.18 0.27
CA ALA A 51 9.32 -13.41 0.29
C ALA A 51 9.65 -13.93 -1.12
N ARG A 52 8.92 -13.50 -2.14
CA ARG A 52 9.12 -13.94 -3.54
C ARG A 52 10.18 -13.07 -4.22
N ARG A 53 11.13 -13.71 -4.91
CA ARG A 53 12.04 -12.98 -5.81
C ARG A 53 11.24 -12.31 -6.94
N PRO A 54 11.55 -11.05 -7.29
CA PRO A 54 10.95 -10.38 -8.45
C PRO A 54 11.12 -11.21 -9.71
N ARG A 55 10.01 -11.42 -10.43
CA ARG A 55 9.97 -12.26 -11.64
C ARG A 55 10.16 -11.45 -12.93
N ASN A 56 9.79 -10.17 -12.88
CA ASN A 56 9.89 -9.23 -13.97
C ASN A 56 10.09 -7.80 -13.41
N PRO A 57 10.43 -6.81 -14.25
CA PRO A 57 10.63 -5.43 -13.78
C PRO A 57 9.41 -4.80 -13.12
N ALA A 58 8.19 -5.16 -13.55
CA ALA A 58 6.96 -4.65 -12.91
C ALA A 58 6.79 -5.15 -11.48
N HIS A 59 7.11 -6.41 -11.20
CA HIS A 59 7.11 -6.94 -9.84
C HIS A 59 8.12 -6.16 -8.97
N GLY A 60 9.31 -5.84 -9.49
CA GLY A 60 10.26 -4.98 -8.78
C GLY A 60 9.68 -3.60 -8.46
N ARG A 61 9.09 -2.92 -9.46
CA ARG A 61 8.42 -1.62 -9.26
C ARG A 61 7.26 -1.69 -8.28
N ALA A 62 6.53 -2.81 -8.23
CA ALA A 62 5.44 -3.00 -7.29
C ALA A 62 5.94 -3.02 -5.84
N ILE A 63 7.08 -3.68 -5.58
CA ILE A 63 7.74 -3.67 -4.27
C ILE A 63 8.19 -2.25 -3.91
N ASP A 64 8.84 -1.54 -4.83
CA ASP A 64 9.28 -0.16 -4.59
C ASP A 64 8.10 0.78 -4.28
N SER A 65 7.00 0.67 -5.04
CA SER A 65 5.76 1.42 -4.82
C SER A 65 5.13 1.09 -3.46
N LEU A 66 5.11 -0.19 -3.05
CA LEU A 66 4.61 -0.61 -1.74
C LEU A 66 5.43 0.00 -0.61
N VAL A 67 6.76 -0.08 -0.69
CA VAL A 67 7.66 0.50 0.32
C VAL A 67 7.50 2.03 0.38
N ALA A 68 7.37 2.70 -0.77
CA ALA A 68 7.13 4.14 -0.81
C ALA A 68 5.77 4.52 -0.18
N LEU A 69 4.72 3.73 -0.43
CA LEU A 69 3.41 3.92 0.18
C LEU A 69 3.48 3.77 1.71
N LEU A 70 4.12 2.72 2.21
CA LEU A 70 4.29 2.49 3.65
C LEU A 70 5.11 3.61 4.30
N ARG A 71 6.21 4.04 3.67
CA ARG A 71 7.00 5.19 4.15
C ARG A 71 6.19 6.47 4.24
N ARG A 72 5.29 6.72 3.27
CA ARG A 72 4.42 7.90 3.29
C ARG A 72 3.35 7.81 4.37
N ALA A 73 2.76 6.64 4.57
CA ALA A 73 1.76 6.40 5.61
C ALA A 73 2.37 6.61 7.01
N LEU A 74 3.54 6.02 7.26
CA LEU A 74 4.25 6.12 8.53
C LEU A 74 4.90 7.50 8.74
N GLY A 75 5.41 8.13 7.68
CA GLY A 75 6.04 9.45 7.73
C GLY A 75 5.07 10.61 7.91
N ARG A 76 3.80 10.45 7.51
CA ARG A 76 2.76 11.48 7.74
C ARG A 76 2.44 11.69 9.22
N GLU A 77 2.61 10.68 10.07
CA GLU A 77 2.41 10.84 11.52
C GLU A 77 3.47 11.76 12.16
N SER A 78 4.70 11.74 11.65
CA SER A 78 5.79 12.58 12.15
C SER A 78 5.53 14.07 11.90
N GLN A 79 4.98 14.42 10.74
CA GLN A 79 4.70 15.82 10.39
C GLN A 79 3.50 16.38 11.17
N VAL A 80 2.40 15.63 11.28
CA VAL A 80 1.20 16.07 12.02
C VAL A 80 1.49 16.25 13.51
N ARG A 81 2.32 15.38 14.09
CA ARG A 81 2.70 15.47 15.51
C ARG A 81 3.66 16.64 15.77
N LEU A 82 4.59 16.93 14.88
CA LEU A 82 5.45 18.12 14.93
C LEU A 82 4.63 19.41 14.81
N ASP A 83 3.70 19.48 13.86
CA ASP A 83 2.85 20.66 13.66
C ASP A 83 1.92 20.88 14.88
N HIS A 84 1.44 19.81 15.52
CA HIS A 84 0.63 19.92 16.74
C HIS A 84 1.45 20.41 17.94
N LEU A 85 2.67 19.91 18.12
CA LEU A 85 3.58 20.34 19.20
C LEU A 85 4.02 21.80 19.02
N GLN A 86 4.35 22.21 17.80
CA GLN A 86 4.72 23.60 17.51
C GLN A 86 3.54 24.58 17.70
N ASN A 87 2.30 24.13 17.50
CA ASN A 87 1.11 24.95 17.75
C ASN A 87 0.75 25.08 19.24
N LEU A 88 1.17 24.12 20.09
CA LEU A 88 1.01 24.22 21.55
C LEU A 88 2.00 25.22 22.16
N GLU A 89 3.22 25.30 21.64
CA GLU A 89 4.25 26.27 22.10
C GLU A 89 3.96 27.72 21.67
N ARG A 90 3.11 27.93 20.66
CA ARG A 90 2.75 29.25 20.13
C ARG A 90 1.47 29.85 20.75
N ARG A 91 0.81 29.17 21.68
CA ARG A 91 -0.33 29.78 22.40
C ARG A 91 0.19 30.77 23.45
N PRO A 92 -0.15 32.06 23.39
CA PRO A 92 0.13 32.97 24.49
C PRO A 92 -0.68 32.54 25.72
N LYS A 93 -0.05 32.65 26.90
CA LYS A 93 -0.64 32.39 28.22
C LYS A 93 -1.90 33.22 28.46
#